data_AF-A0A194QHV6-F1
#
_entry.id   AF-A0A194QHV6-F1
#
_cell.length_a   1.000
_cell.length_b   1.000
_cell.length_c   1.000
_cell.angle_alpha   90.00
_cell.angle_beta   90.00
_cell.angle_gamma   90.00
#
_symmetry.space_group_name_H-M   'P 1'
#
loop_
_entity.id
_entity.type
_entity.pdbx_description
1 polymer ?
#
loop_
_entity_poly.entity_id
_entity_poly.type
_entity_poly.pdbx_seq_one_letter_code
_entity_poly.pdbx_strand_id
1 'polypeptide(L)'
;MAEKYGISEEEYKLIQQQASRRAELRREFLKQRTNPWKHAAEAGYVFDPALQKYLSMKATSFEQFKPNRTNSLFAICAIAPMFVYGYFIWNERNNREQQIRSGELRYKDRMFKLA
;
A
#
# COMPACT_ATOMS: atom_id res chain seq x y z
N MET A 1 7.89 -39.33 1.24
CA MET A 1 6.59 -38.65 1.48
C MET A 1 6.59 -38.19 2.92
N ALA A 2 6.08 -36.99 3.22
CA ALA A 2 5.95 -36.56 4.61
C ALA A 2 4.94 -37.48 5.31
N GLU A 3 5.32 -38.06 6.45
CA GLU A 3 4.44 -38.93 7.24
C GLU A 3 3.32 -38.11 7.91
N LYS A 4 2.16 -38.75 8.16
CA LYS A 4 0.95 -38.16 8.75
C LYS A 4 1.10 -37.91 10.26
N TYR A 5 2.12 -37.19 10.69
CA TYR A 5 2.32 -36.96 12.12
C TYR A 5 1.38 -35.87 12.64
N GLY A 6 0.42 -36.25 13.50
CA GLY A 6 -0.38 -35.31 14.30
C GLY A 6 -1.33 -34.39 13.52
N ILE A 7 -1.54 -34.64 12.23
CA ILE A 7 -2.37 -33.81 11.34
C ILE A 7 -3.64 -34.59 10.97
N SER A 8 -4.79 -33.91 10.93
CA SER A 8 -6.04 -34.54 10.49
C SER A 8 -5.96 -34.99 9.03
N GLU A 9 -6.78 -35.98 8.64
CA GLU A 9 -6.74 -36.49 7.26
C GLU A 9 -7.10 -35.41 6.22
N GLU A 10 -7.97 -34.48 6.59
CA GLU A 10 -8.39 -33.36 5.76
C GLU A 10 -7.25 -32.37 5.51
N GLU A 11 -6.55 -31.96 6.58
CA GLU A 11 -5.38 -31.08 6.48
C GLU A 11 -4.26 -31.74 5.68
N TYR A 12 -4.05 -33.05 5.85
CA TYR A 12 -3.07 -33.80 5.07
C TYR A 12 -3.40 -33.78 3.56
N LYS A 13 -4.66 -34.00 3.20
CA LYS A 13 -5.14 -33.90 1.81
C LYS A 13 -4.93 -32.49 1.25
N LEU A 14 -5.22 -31.46 2.03
CA LEU A 14 -5.04 -30.07 1.64
C LEU A 14 -3.56 -29.72 1.40
N ILE A 15 -2.65 -30.16 2.28
CA ILE A 15 -1.20 -30.00 2.11
C ILE A 15 -0.72 -30.72 0.84
N GLN A 16 -1.21 -31.93 0.60
CA GLN A 16 -0.85 -32.69 -0.60
C GLN A 16 -1.29 -31.97 -1.88
N GLN A 17 -2.49 -31.41 -1.91
CA GLN A 17 -2.99 -30.60 -3.03
C GLN A 17 -2.22 -29.29 -3.24
N GLN A 18 -1.75 -28.65 -2.15
CA GLN A 18 -0.89 -27.48 -2.27
C GLN A 18 0.49 -27.84 -2.82
N ALA A 19 1.05 -28.97 -2.36
CA ALA A 19 2.34 -29.47 -2.82
C ALA A 19 2.29 -29.88 -4.30
N SER A 20 1.23 -30.55 -4.74
CA SER A 20 1.05 -30.92 -6.16
C SER A 20 0.95 -29.67 -7.05
N ARG A 21 0.11 -28.70 -6.69
CA ARG A 21 0.00 -27.42 -7.43
C ARG A 21 1.33 -26.68 -7.52
N ARG A 22 2.10 -26.64 -6.42
CA ARG A 22 3.43 -25.99 -6.41
C ARG A 22 4.41 -26.72 -7.33
N ALA A 23 4.38 -28.05 -7.33
CA ALA A 23 5.25 -28.86 -8.19
C ALA A 23 4.91 -28.67 -9.67
N GLU A 24 3.63 -28.62 -10.02
CA GLU A 24 3.14 -28.35 -11.38
C GLU A 24 3.61 -26.98 -11.88
N LEU A 25 3.36 -25.91 -11.12
CA LEU A 25 3.77 -24.55 -11.48
C LEU A 25 5.30 -24.43 -11.62
N ARG A 26 6.06 -25.08 -10.71
CA ARG A 26 7.52 -25.11 -10.80
C ARG A 26 7.98 -25.82 -12.07
N ARG A 27 7.36 -26.95 -12.42
CA ARG A 27 7.69 -27.72 -13.62
C ARG A 27 7.43 -26.88 -14.89
N GLU A 28 6.32 -26.16 -14.94
CA GLU A 28 6.02 -25.25 -16.06
C GLU A 28 7.05 -24.12 -16.18
N PHE A 29 7.37 -23.48 -15.06
CA PHE A 29 8.37 -22.42 -15.02
C PHE A 29 9.74 -22.90 -15.47
N LEU A 30 10.21 -24.05 -14.95
CA LEU A 30 11.48 -24.63 -15.35
C LEU A 30 11.50 -24.97 -16.83
N LYS A 31 10.44 -25.57 -17.38
CA LYS A 31 10.31 -25.86 -18.81
C LYS A 31 10.47 -24.62 -19.68
N GLN A 32 9.87 -23.50 -19.27
CA GLN A 32 9.97 -22.24 -20.00
C GLN A 32 11.35 -21.59 -19.81
N ARG A 33 11.89 -21.63 -18.60
CA ARG A 33 13.18 -21.04 -18.25
C ARG A 33 14.37 -21.76 -18.88
N THR A 34 14.33 -23.08 -19.04
CA THR A 34 15.45 -23.83 -19.62
C THR A 34 15.36 -23.95 -21.15
N ASN A 35 14.32 -23.41 -21.79
CA ASN A 35 14.18 -23.48 -23.25
C ASN A 35 15.11 -22.46 -23.94
N PRO A 36 16.14 -22.92 -24.69
CA PRO A 36 17.11 -22.03 -25.31
C PRO A 36 16.53 -21.19 -26.46
N TRP A 37 15.53 -21.70 -27.18
CA TRP A 37 14.94 -21.01 -28.33
C TRP A 37 14.07 -19.81 -27.92
N LYS A 38 13.38 -19.92 -26.79
CA LYS A 38 12.53 -18.84 -26.27
C LYS A 38 13.36 -17.64 -25.80
N HIS A 39 14.49 -17.87 -25.12
CA HIS A 39 15.37 -16.79 -24.66
C HIS A 39 16.14 -16.08 -25.78
N ALA A 40 16.25 -16.72 -26.95
CA ALA A 40 16.90 -16.13 -28.11
C ALA A 40 15.98 -15.18 -28.91
N ALA A 41 14.65 -15.35 -28.80
CA ALA A 41 13.66 -14.62 -29.60
C ALA A 41 12.94 -13.47 -28.86
N GLU A 42 12.77 -13.57 -27.54
CA GLU A 42 12.10 -12.56 -26.70
C GLU A 42 13.07 -12.02 -25.62
N ALA A 43 12.72 -10.88 -25.01
CA ALA A 43 13.42 -10.39 -23.82
C ALA A 43 13.45 -11.51 -22.76
N GLY A 44 14.63 -11.90 -22.29
CA GLY A 44 14.92 -13.15 -21.57
C GLY A 44 14.28 -13.38 -20.19
N TYR A 45 13.07 -12.86 -19.96
CA TYR A 45 12.25 -13.12 -18.79
C TYR A 45 11.08 -14.06 -19.13
N VAL A 46 10.68 -14.87 -18.15
CA VAL A 46 9.50 -15.73 -18.25
C VAL A 46 8.29 -14.93 -17.79
N PHE A 47 7.28 -14.79 -18.66
CA PHE A 47 6.03 -14.10 -18.30
C PHE A 47 5.25 -14.91 -17.25
N ASP A 48 4.90 -14.25 -16.15
CA ASP A 48 4.06 -14.83 -15.10
C ASP A 48 2.63 -14.26 -15.15
N PRO A 49 1.62 -15.06 -15.54
CA PRO A 49 0.23 -14.65 -15.53
C PRO A 49 -0.29 -14.26 -14.13
N ALA A 50 0.24 -14.85 -13.05
CA ALA A 50 -0.19 -14.53 -11.69
C ALA A 50 0.26 -13.12 -11.28
N LEU A 51 1.50 -12.76 -11.60
CA LEU A 51 2.00 -11.41 -11.40
C LEU A 51 1.19 -10.39 -12.20
N GLN A 52 0.91 -10.68 -13.48
CA GLN A 52 0.10 -9.79 -14.31
C GLN A 52 -1.31 -9.57 -13.73
N LYS A 53 -1.97 -10.64 -13.25
CA LYS A 53 -3.28 -10.55 -12.60
C LYS A 53 -3.26 -9.70 -11.33
N TYR A 54 -2.19 -9.81 -10.54
CA TYR A 54 -2.01 -8.99 -9.34
C TYR A 54 -1.83 -7.51 -9.69
N LEU A 55 -1.00 -7.21 -10.70
CA LEU A 55 -0.80 -5.85 -11.19
C LEU A 55 -2.09 -5.26 -11.76
N SER A 56 -2.83 -6.04 -12.56
CA SER A 56 -4.12 -5.59 -13.09
C SER A 56 -5.13 -5.33 -11.98
N MET A 57 -5.21 -6.18 -10.95
CA MET A 57 -6.08 -5.98 -9.79
C MET A 57 -5.75 -4.68 -9.04
N LYS A 58 -4.46 -4.36 -8.89
CA LYS A 58 -4.04 -3.07 -8.31
C LYS A 58 -4.45 -1.88 -9.18
N ALA A 59 -4.26 -1.99 -10.48
CA ALA A 59 -4.64 -0.93 -11.41
C ALA A 59 -6.17 -0.69 -11.43
N THR A 60 -6.97 -1.75 -11.35
CA THR A 60 -8.45 -1.66 -11.37
C THR A 60 -9.08 -1.57 -9.98
N SER A 61 -8.30 -1.26 -8.94
CA SER A 61 -8.80 -1.18 -7.56
C SER A 61 -9.92 -0.15 -7.38
N PHE A 62 -9.94 0.92 -8.20
CA PHE A 62 -11.02 1.90 -8.18
C PHE A 62 -12.35 1.34 -8.71
N GLU A 63 -12.32 0.51 -9.76
CA GLU A 63 -13.53 -0.11 -10.35
C GLU A 63 -14.19 -1.09 -9.36
N GLN A 64 -13.38 -1.70 -8.50
CA GLN A 64 -13.83 -2.66 -7.48
C GLN A 64 -14.22 -1.99 -6.16
N PHE A 65 -14.04 -0.67 -6.03
CA PHE A 65 -14.32 0.05 -4.80
C PHE A 65 -15.82 0.03 -4.48
N LYS A 66 -16.15 -0.31 -3.24
CA LYS A 66 -17.51 -0.21 -2.69
C LYS A 66 -17.50 0.71 -1.48
N PRO A 67 -18.44 1.68 -1.38
CA PRO A 67 -18.54 2.53 -0.21
C PRO A 67 -18.91 1.68 1.01
N ASN A 68 -18.12 1.79 2.08
CA ASN A 68 -18.32 1.10 3.35
C ASN A 68 -18.00 2.07 4.50
N ARG A 69 -18.58 1.85 5.68
CA ARG A 69 -18.35 2.65 6.89
C ARG A 69 -16.87 2.74 7.25
N THR A 70 -16.13 1.63 7.10
CA THR A 70 -14.68 1.58 7.35
C THR A 70 -13.90 2.47 6.39
N ASN A 71 -14.25 2.43 5.10
CA ASN A 71 -13.61 3.25 4.07
C ASN A 71 -13.92 4.74 4.27
N SER A 72 -15.16 5.07 4.65
CA SER A 72 -15.55 6.45 4.98
C SER A 72 -14.80 6.98 6.21
N LEU A 73 -14.65 6.17 7.26
CA LEU A 73 -13.89 6.56 8.44
C LEU A 73 -12.42 6.82 8.09
N PHE A 74 -11.81 5.96 7.27
CA PHE A 74 -10.44 6.15 6.78
C PHE A 74 -10.30 7.46 5.99
N ALA A 75 -11.27 7.79 5.14
CA ALA A 75 -11.26 9.05 4.40
C ALA A 75 -11.32 10.28 5.33
N ILE A 76 -12.13 10.24 6.40
CA ILE A 76 -12.19 11.31 7.39
C ILE A 76 -10.85 11.45 8.11
N CYS A 77 -10.23 10.33 8.52
CA CYS A 77 -8.90 10.33 9.13
C CYS A 77 -7.82 10.90 8.19
N ALA A 78 -7.94 10.68 6.89
CA ALA A 78 -7.00 11.22 5.91
C ALA A 78 -7.14 12.75 5.74
N ILE A 79 -8.35 13.30 5.90
CA ILE A 79 -8.62 14.74 5.76
C ILE A 79 -8.35 15.51 7.06
N ALA A 80 -8.52 14.87 8.21
CA ALA A 80 -8.38 15.51 9.53
C ALA A 80 -7.06 16.29 9.74
N PRO A 81 -5.87 15.80 9.33
CA PRO A 81 -4.61 16.53 9.49
C PRO A 81 -4.60 17.90 8.78
N MET A 82 -5.28 18.04 7.65
CA MET A 82 -5.36 19.33 6.94
C MET A 82 -6.09 20.38 7.77
N PHE A 83 -7.21 20.00 8.40
CA PHE A 83 -7.96 20.89 9.28
C PHE A 83 -7.20 21.19 10.57
N VAL A 84 -6.56 20.20 11.17
CA VAL A 84 -5.75 20.37 12.38
C VAL A 84 -4.59 21.35 12.13
N TYR A 85 -3.88 21.18 11.02
CA TYR A 85 -2.78 22.07 10.66
C TYR A 85 -3.26 23.50 10.37
N GLY A 86 -4.37 23.62 9.63
CA GLY A 86 -5.00 24.92 9.38
C GLY A 86 -5.41 25.65 10.65
N TYR A 87 -5.97 24.92 11.63
CA TYR A 87 -6.33 25.46 12.93
C TYR A 87 -5.11 25.94 13.72
N PHE A 88 -4.02 25.16 13.74
CA PHE A 88 -2.79 25.58 14.42
C PHE A 88 -2.21 26.87 13.84
N ILE A 89 -2.12 26.98 12.51
CA ILE A 89 -1.65 28.21 11.86
C ILE A 89 -2.56 29.38 12.18
N TRP A 90 -3.88 29.19 12.08
CA TRP A 90 -4.84 30.26 12.36
C TRP A 90 -4.73 30.75 13.81
N ASN A 91 -4.63 29.83 14.77
CA ASN A 91 -4.49 30.16 16.18
C ASN A 91 -3.17 30.89 16.46
N GLU A 92 -2.04 30.41 15.92
CA GLU A 92 -0.74 31.07 16.06
C GLU A 92 -0.78 32.51 15.49
N ARG A 93 -1.35 32.67 14.29
CA ARG A 93 -1.48 33.99 13.65
C ARG A 93 -2.31 34.95 14.48
N ASN A 94 -3.48 34.53 14.95
CA ASN A 94 -4.37 35.40 15.73
C ASN A 94 -3.77 35.77 17.08
N ASN A 95 -3.20 34.81 17.81
CA ASN A 95 -2.56 35.07 19.10
C ASN A 95 -1.41 36.06 18.94
N ARG A 96 -0.62 35.89 17.88
CA ARG A 96 0.48 36.79 17.58
C ARG A 96 0.01 38.19 17.18
N GLU A 97 -1.01 38.30 16.34
CA GLU A 97 -1.60 39.60 16.01
C GLU A 97 -2.15 40.32 17.25
N GLN A 98 -2.78 39.57 18.16
CA GLN A 98 -3.26 40.09 19.43
C GLN A 98 -2.13 40.62 20.31
N GLN A 99 -1.04 39.85 20.48
CA GLN A 99 0.15 40.28 21.22
C GLN A 99 0.83 41.52 20.63
N ILE A 100 0.79 41.66 19.29
CA ILE A 100 1.30 42.85 18.60
C ILE A 100 0.42 44.07 18.92
N ARG A 101 -0.92 43.91 18.93
CA ARG A 101 -1.88 44.98 19.22
C ARG A 101 -1.91 45.38 20.70
N SER A 102 -1.76 44.44 21.62
CA SER A 102 -1.69 44.72 23.06
C SER A 102 -0.34 45.31 23.48
N GLY A 103 0.68 45.25 22.63
CA GLY A 103 2.02 45.75 22.90
C GLY A 103 2.90 44.79 23.72
N GLU A 104 2.43 43.59 24.01
CA GLU A 104 3.19 42.54 24.70
C GLU A 104 4.40 42.08 23.88
N LEU A 105 4.27 42.03 22.56
CA LEU A 105 5.36 41.63 21.67
C LEU A 105 6.23 42.83 21.28
N ARG A 106 7.50 42.81 21.75
CA ARG A 106 8.49 43.83 21.42
C ARG A 106 8.74 43.90 19.92
N TYR A 107 8.91 45.12 19.39
CA TYR A 107 9.11 45.34 17.94
C TYR A 107 10.30 44.57 17.35
N LYS A 108 11.39 44.43 18.13
CA LYS A 108 12.59 43.68 17.71
C LYS A 108 12.34 42.18 17.47
N ASP A 109 11.37 41.60 18.18
CA ASP A 109 11.06 40.17 18.22
C ASP A 109 9.96 39.79 17.21
N ARG A 110 9.42 40.77 16.47
CA ARG A 110 8.49 40.54 15.35
C ARG A 110 9.25 39.92 14.18
N MET A 111 8.79 38.77 13.66
CA MET A 111 9.43 38.15 12.47
C MET A 111 9.26 38.99 11.20
N PHE A 112 8.15 39.72 11.07
CA PHE A 112 7.89 40.64 9.95
C PHE A 112 7.78 42.06 10.51
N LYS A 113 8.74 42.91 10.16
CA LYS A 113 8.89 44.26 10.73
C LYS A 113 8.39 45.38 9.80
N LEU A 114 8.33 45.10 8.50
CA LEU A 114 8.11 46.07 7.42
C LEU A 114 6.90 45.73 6.53
N ALA A 115 6.09 44.75 6.94
CA ALA A 115 4.86 44.36 6.25
C ALA A 115 3.66 44.95 6.99
#